data_AF-A0A819HMQ0-F1
#
_entry.id   AF-A0A819HMQ0-F1
#
_cell.length_a   1.000
_cell.length_b   1.000
_cell.length_c   1.000
_cell.angle_alpha   90.00
_cell.angle_beta   90.00
_cell.angle_gamma   90.00
#
_symmetry.space_group_name_H-M   'P 1'
#
loop_
_entity.id
_entity.type
_entity.pdbx_description
1 polymer ?
#
loop_
_entity_poly.entity_id
_entity_poly.type
_entity_poly.pdbx_seq_one_letter_code
_entity_poly.pdbx_strand_id
1 'polypeptide(L)'
;MTFLIYVLKFSILIHISASSYTYGIIHNASIKIPFDIPDNLGHELQVQRCDQCLCDAFSNPKVVLLTCTENGSMNFTCQFYYFMPKRDEIQYPRNDTKIYLIQNITFEEKDDCCNTTYLIEKINAALNFKKAVFNRPLRFLVRGDNNMIVSTSKDKLIKFDRSKLEVVNEPSIPESTTVGYYDKYYYLGKDNTIRVYNEALISKITEFPVRNDLTAIRFLNDKEMLVGTALLGGFICEKQQEIFNSCINTPVVPATGQLHAFGIVDENTFYAGWYANNRNLGLYTKDQNNSWKESTSGTITQNEATSDIVIDDCKRIWAVIPEENKIFIYDQNKTHPHKITFDSKIFNLFILDNYTFVTSHETKPGLNLIQPSLNCRKPR
;
A
#
# COMPACT_ATOMS: atom_id res chain seq x y z
N MET A 1 -33.43 51.27 26.85
CA MET A 1 -34.67 50.59 26.45
C MET A 1 -34.27 49.28 25.79
N THR A 2 -34.24 48.23 26.60
CA THR A 2 -34.12 46.82 26.23
C THR A 2 -35.38 46.38 25.46
N PHE A 3 -35.31 45.23 24.77
CA PHE A 3 -36.35 44.55 23.97
C PHE A 3 -36.34 44.79 22.46
N LEU A 4 -35.51 44.01 21.75
CA LEU A 4 -36.03 43.11 20.72
C LEU A 4 -35.01 42.00 20.40
N ILE A 5 -34.75 41.14 21.40
CA ILE A 5 -34.33 39.76 21.17
C ILE A 5 -35.62 38.96 21.34
N TYR A 6 -35.95 38.06 20.40
CA TYR A 6 -36.68 36.77 20.61
C TYR A 6 -37.66 36.27 19.54
N VAL A 7 -37.76 36.80 18.32
CA VAL A 7 -38.75 36.25 17.35
C VAL A 7 -38.17 35.62 16.07
N LEU A 8 -36.86 35.54 15.87
CA LEU A 8 -36.31 34.74 14.75
C LEU A 8 -35.11 33.87 15.13
N LYS A 9 -35.22 33.19 16.27
CA LYS A 9 -34.67 31.83 16.41
C LYS A 9 -35.86 30.88 16.32
N PHE A 10 -35.70 29.81 15.54
CA PHE A 10 -36.66 28.73 15.29
C PHE A 10 -37.66 28.90 14.14
N SER A 11 -37.12 28.86 12.93
CA SER A 11 -37.64 27.94 11.91
C SER A 11 -36.41 27.26 11.29
N ILE A 12 -35.97 26.15 11.89
CA ILE A 12 -36.01 24.80 11.28
C ILE A 12 -34.98 24.72 10.14
N LEU A 13 -33.72 24.35 10.44
CA LEU A 13 -33.22 22.97 10.27
C LEU A 13 -33.92 22.24 9.11
N ILE A 14 -33.33 22.31 7.91
CA ILE A 14 -33.03 21.20 6.97
C ILE A 14 -32.55 21.86 5.66
N HIS A 15 -31.24 22.01 5.51
CA HIS A 15 -30.50 21.46 4.37
C HIS A 15 -29.02 21.46 4.71
N ILE A 16 -28.66 20.34 5.35
CA ILE A 16 -27.33 19.77 5.38
C ILE A 16 -26.94 19.45 3.93
N SER A 17 -25.84 20.03 3.46
CA SER A 17 -24.97 19.47 2.41
C SER A 17 -23.64 20.23 2.49
N ALA A 18 -22.71 19.76 3.33
CA ALA A 18 -21.62 18.89 2.91
C ALA A 18 -20.50 19.64 2.16
N SER A 19 -19.48 20.06 2.90
CA SER A 19 -18.08 19.77 2.57
C SER A 19 -17.21 20.14 3.77
N SER A 20 -16.94 19.13 4.58
CA SER A 20 -15.78 19.07 5.45
C SER A 20 -14.50 19.10 4.61
N TYR A 21 -13.53 19.97 4.92
CA TYR A 21 -12.13 19.55 4.99
C TYR A 21 -11.37 20.40 6.00
N THR A 22 -10.88 19.69 7.01
CA THR A 22 -9.96 20.09 8.05
C THR A 22 -8.53 20.05 7.50
N TYR A 23 -7.78 21.14 7.61
CA TYR A 23 -6.33 21.07 7.71
C TYR A 23 -5.91 21.92 8.90
N GLY A 24 -5.36 21.23 9.90
CA GLY A 24 -4.93 21.81 11.16
C GLY A 24 -3.77 22.77 10.93
N ILE A 25 -3.94 23.99 11.44
CA ILE A 25 -2.91 24.70 12.18
C ILE A 25 -1.55 24.78 11.47
N ILE A 26 -1.37 25.87 10.74
CA ILE A 26 -0.40 26.86 11.20
C ILE A 26 -1.15 27.68 12.27
N HIS A 27 -0.81 27.53 13.55
CA HIS A 27 -1.48 28.28 14.63
C HIS A 27 -0.93 29.70 14.55
N ASN A 28 -1.80 30.66 14.22
CA ASN A 28 -1.67 32.09 14.55
C ASN A 28 -0.25 32.66 14.60
N ALA A 29 0.47 32.54 13.50
CA ALA A 29 1.53 33.48 13.17
C ALA A 29 1.19 34.05 11.79
N SER A 30 0.31 35.04 11.79
CA SER A 30 0.25 36.01 10.70
C SER A 30 1.59 36.76 10.67
N ILE A 31 2.58 36.20 9.99
CA ILE A 31 3.79 36.95 9.66
C ILE A 31 3.49 37.70 8.37
N LYS A 32 3.16 38.98 8.51
CA LYS A 32 2.96 39.91 7.40
C LYS A 32 4.33 40.24 6.77
N ILE A 33 4.53 39.98 5.47
CA ILE A 33 5.78 40.32 4.74
C ILE A 33 5.47 41.00 3.38
N PRO A 34 6.07 42.16 3.04
CA PRO A 34 6.01 42.85 1.76
C PRO A 34 7.36 42.81 1.08
N PHE A 35 7.31 43.04 -0.21
CA PHE A 35 8.49 43.09 -1.03
C PHE A 35 8.30 44.15 -2.11
N ASP A 36 9.39 44.86 -2.41
CA ASP A 36 9.75 45.19 -3.78
C ASP A 36 10.67 44.06 -4.26
N ILE A 37 10.32 43.41 -5.38
CA ILE A 37 11.07 42.29 -5.96
C ILE A 37 11.76 42.78 -7.23
N PRO A 38 13.09 42.62 -7.38
CA PRO A 38 13.75 42.84 -8.67
C PRO A 38 13.39 41.72 -9.66
N ASP A 39 13.11 42.09 -10.91
CA ASP A 39 12.43 41.32 -11.97
C ASP A 39 13.00 39.93 -12.36
N ASN A 40 14.09 39.45 -11.75
CA ASN A 40 14.88 38.34 -12.32
C ASN A 40 15.02 37.08 -11.46
N LEU A 41 14.28 36.91 -10.35
CA LEU A 41 14.48 35.73 -9.47
C LEU A 41 13.21 35.02 -8.96
N GLY A 42 12.02 35.40 -9.42
CA GLY A 42 10.75 34.74 -9.07
C GLY A 42 9.78 34.77 -10.25
N HIS A 43 8.83 33.82 -10.27
CA HIS A 43 7.70 33.84 -11.20
C HIS A 43 6.44 34.18 -10.41
N GLU A 44 5.56 34.99 -10.98
CA GLU A 44 4.28 35.38 -10.36
C GLU A 44 3.12 34.75 -11.12
N LEU A 45 2.13 34.22 -10.38
CA LEU A 45 0.91 33.64 -10.95
C LEU A 45 -0.31 34.30 -10.33
N GLN A 46 -1.24 34.73 -11.17
CA GLN A 46 -2.55 35.20 -10.75
C GLN A 46 -3.53 34.03 -10.81
N VAL A 47 -4.17 33.72 -9.69
CA VAL A 47 -5.07 32.57 -9.56
C VAL A 47 -6.38 32.95 -8.88
N GLN A 48 -7.41 32.11 -9.10
CA GLN A 48 -8.71 32.31 -8.46
C GLN A 48 -8.75 31.78 -7.02
N ARG A 49 -7.84 30.87 -6.66
CA ARG A 49 -7.73 30.29 -5.33
C ARG A 49 -6.29 29.87 -5.02
N CYS A 50 -5.85 30.05 -3.76
CA CYS A 50 -4.47 29.69 -3.34
C CYS A 50 -4.10 28.21 -3.51
N ASP A 51 -5.07 27.29 -3.51
CA ASP A 51 -4.81 25.85 -3.69
C ASP A 51 -4.27 25.53 -5.09
N GLN A 52 -4.61 26.35 -6.10
CA GLN A 52 -4.08 26.23 -7.45
C GLN A 52 -2.56 26.45 -7.50
N CYS A 53 -2.04 27.35 -6.67
CA CYS A 53 -0.60 27.64 -6.62
C CYS A 53 0.22 26.58 -5.90
N LEU A 54 -0.41 25.82 -4.99
CA LEU A 54 0.28 24.72 -4.31
C LEU A 54 0.68 23.65 -5.33
N CYS A 55 -0.17 23.33 -6.30
CA CYS A 55 0.14 22.38 -7.37
C CYS A 55 1.37 22.80 -8.19
N ASP A 56 1.47 24.08 -8.53
CA ASP A 56 2.61 24.62 -9.28
C ASP A 56 3.89 24.65 -8.44
N ALA A 57 3.78 24.99 -7.14
CA ALA A 57 4.91 24.95 -6.21
C ALA A 57 5.44 23.51 -6.03
N PHE A 58 4.54 22.53 -5.91
CA PHE A 58 4.91 21.11 -5.77
C PHE A 58 5.50 20.51 -7.06
N SER A 59 5.21 21.12 -8.20
CA SER A 59 5.75 20.72 -9.51
C SER A 59 7.16 21.28 -9.75
N ASN A 60 7.60 22.29 -8.99
CA ASN A 60 8.91 22.91 -9.13
C ASN A 60 9.80 22.65 -7.88
N PRO A 61 10.81 21.75 -7.99
CA PRO A 61 11.58 21.28 -6.83
C PRO A 61 12.50 22.35 -6.21
N LYS A 62 12.64 23.51 -6.84
CA LYS A 62 13.50 24.59 -6.34
C LYS A 62 12.78 25.53 -5.37
N VAL A 63 11.44 25.49 -5.32
CA VAL A 63 10.65 26.43 -4.52
C VAL A 63 10.76 26.06 -3.04
N VAL A 64 11.26 26.99 -2.22
CA VAL A 64 11.42 26.83 -0.77
C VAL A 64 10.39 27.64 0.03
N LEU A 65 9.73 28.61 -0.60
CA LEU A 65 8.68 29.43 -0.01
C LEU A 65 7.66 29.77 -1.08
N LEU A 66 6.38 29.66 -0.73
CA LEU A 66 5.25 30.14 -1.51
C LEU A 66 4.49 31.16 -0.68
N THR A 67 4.21 32.33 -1.24
CA THR A 67 3.24 33.28 -0.68
C THR A 67 2.00 33.30 -1.55
N CYS A 68 0.83 33.46 -0.92
CA CYS A 68 -0.43 33.68 -1.61
C CYS A 68 -1.14 34.89 -0.98
N THR A 69 -1.30 35.96 -1.75
CA THR A 69 -1.86 37.23 -1.31
C THR A 69 -3.23 37.44 -1.93
N GLU A 70 -4.24 37.76 -1.11
CA GLU A 70 -5.57 38.12 -1.59
C GLU A 70 -5.58 39.58 -2.07
N ASN A 71 -5.95 39.78 -3.33
CA ASN A 71 -6.02 41.09 -3.99
C ASN A 71 -7.45 41.63 -4.14
N GLY A 72 -8.45 40.92 -3.62
CA GLY A 72 -9.86 41.26 -3.74
C GLY A 72 -10.75 40.01 -3.73
N SER A 73 -12.04 40.19 -4.04
CA SER A 73 -13.11 39.24 -3.74
C SER A 73 -12.94 37.81 -4.30
N MET A 74 -12.09 37.60 -5.31
CA MET A 74 -11.79 36.28 -5.91
C MET A 74 -10.41 36.20 -6.59
N ASN A 75 -9.49 37.12 -6.34
CA ASN A 75 -8.19 37.15 -7.02
C ASN A 75 -7.05 37.01 -6.03
N PHE A 76 -6.14 36.08 -6.29
CA PHE A 76 -4.95 35.86 -5.50
C PHE A 76 -3.69 35.95 -6.35
N THR A 77 -2.63 36.48 -5.76
CA THR A 77 -1.28 36.47 -6.34
C THR A 77 -0.40 35.49 -5.62
N CYS A 78 0.29 34.66 -6.38
CA CYS A 78 1.24 33.69 -5.86
C CYS A 78 2.65 34.04 -6.28
N GLN A 79 3.54 34.09 -5.29
CA GLN A 79 4.96 34.35 -5.51
C GLN A 79 5.77 33.17 -4.96
N PHE A 80 6.72 32.71 -5.77
CA PHE A 80 7.52 31.52 -5.50
C PHE A 80 8.97 31.95 -5.31
N TYR A 81 9.60 31.50 -4.22
CA TYR A 81 10.97 31.86 -3.89
C TYR A 81 11.86 30.62 -3.90
N TYR A 82 13.04 30.76 -4.49
CA TYR A 82 14.04 29.70 -4.62
C TYR A 82 15.11 29.72 -3.51
N PHE A 83 15.12 30.75 -2.67
CA PHE A 83 16.02 30.90 -1.52
C PHE A 83 15.28 31.44 -0.29
N MET A 84 15.74 31.07 0.91
CA MET A 84 15.15 31.51 2.17
C MET A 84 15.64 32.94 2.51
N PRO A 85 14.74 33.94 2.67
CA PRO A 85 15.12 35.33 2.96
C PRO A 85 15.55 35.52 4.42
N LYS A 86 16.37 36.55 4.71
CA LYS A 86 16.75 36.88 6.10
C LYS A 86 15.65 37.66 6.82
N ARG A 87 15.64 37.57 8.16
CA ARG A 87 14.62 38.16 9.05
C ARG A 87 14.48 39.68 8.90
N ASP A 88 15.57 40.35 8.56
CA ASP A 88 15.71 41.81 8.51
C ASP A 88 15.41 42.37 7.11
N GLU A 89 15.22 41.49 6.13
CA GLU A 89 14.86 41.79 4.73
C GLU A 89 13.33 41.76 4.53
N ILE A 90 12.55 41.79 5.63
CA ILE A 90 11.10 41.54 5.72
C ILE A 90 10.39 42.79 6.26
N GLN A 91 9.56 43.46 5.46
CA GLN A 91 9.09 44.83 5.76
C GLN A 91 7.56 45.07 5.99
N TYR A 92 6.76 44.20 6.63
CA TYR A 92 5.26 44.23 6.83
C TYR A 92 4.25 44.97 5.86
N PRO A 93 3.36 44.30 5.06
CA PRO A 93 2.23 44.92 4.34
C PRO A 93 0.91 44.75 5.09
N ARG A 94 -0.10 45.50 4.68
CA ARG A 94 -1.39 45.62 5.40
C ARG A 94 -2.46 44.55 5.10
N ASN A 95 -2.29 43.63 4.13
CA ASN A 95 -3.35 42.67 3.73
C ASN A 95 -3.05 41.19 4.03
N ASP A 96 -4.10 40.35 4.04
CA ASP A 96 -4.11 38.92 4.38
C ASP A 96 -3.31 38.07 3.37
N THR A 97 -2.01 37.88 3.67
CA THR A 97 -1.10 37.03 2.91
C THR A 97 -0.87 35.73 3.66
N LYS A 98 -1.10 34.59 2.99
CA LYS A 98 -0.76 33.26 3.50
C LYS A 98 0.65 32.88 3.06
N ILE A 99 1.45 32.38 3.99
CA ILE A 99 2.84 31.97 3.75
C ILE A 99 2.95 30.47 3.97
N TYR A 100 3.50 29.79 2.96
CA TYR A 100 3.75 28.35 2.97
C TYR A 100 5.26 28.12 2.89
N LEU A 101 5.82 27.58 3.97
CA LEU A 101 7.20 27.12 4.03
C LEU A 101 7.29 25.75 3.40
N ILE A 102 8.05 25.64 2.31
CA ILE A 102 8.26 24.39 1.58
C ILE A 102 9.67 23.93 1.94
N GLN A 103 9.77 23.05 2.93
CA GLN A 103 11.08 22.56 3.37
C GLN A 103 11.61 21.54 2.36
N ASN A 104 12.89 21.61 2.01
CA ASN A 104 13.53 20.69 1.06
C ASN A 104 13.47 19.20 1.49
N ILE A 105 13.16 18.94 2.77
CA ILE A 105 12.84 17.62 3.36
C ILE A 105 11.51 17.02 2.84
N THR A 106 10.77 17.77 2.02
CA THR A 106 9.53 17.29 1.35
C THR A 106 9.85 16.38 0.16
N PHE A 107 11.12 16.31 -0.27
CA PHE A 107 11.55 15.52 -1.43
C PHE A 107 12.87 14.78 -1.11
N GLU A 108 12.76 13.54 -0.67
CA GLU A 108 13.91 12.62 -0.71
C GLU A 108 13.93 11.97 -2.11
N GLU A 109 15.11 11.92 -2.74
CA GLU A 109 15.27 11.35 -4.08
C GLU A 109 14.94 9.84 -4.07
N LYS A 110 14.64 9.26 -5.24
CA LYS A 110 14.33 7.82 -5.40
C LYS A 110 15.33 6.90 -4.70
N ASP A 111 16.58 7.32 -4.60
CA ASP A 111 17.68 6.57 -4.00
C ASP A 111 17.57 6.45 -2.47
N ASP A 112 16.99 7.43 -1.79
CA ASP A 112 16.75 7.38 -0.34
C ASP A 112 15.55 6.49 0.02
N CYS A 113 14.52 6.42 -0.83
CA CYS A 113 13.39 5.52 -0.64
C CYS A 113 13.76 4.03 -0.78
N CYS A 114 14.77 3.75 -1.61
CA CYS A 114 15.34 2.42 -1.72
C CYS A 114 16.46 2.15 -0.69
N ASN A 115 16.79 3.12 0.17
CA ASN A 115 17.67 2.88 1.32
C ASN A 115 16.93 2.07 2.39
N THR A 116 17.20 0.77 2.42
CA THR A 116 16.58 -0.18 3.34
C THR A 116 16.85 0.12 4.80
N THR A 117 18.03 0.61 5.15
CA THR A 117 18.34 0.99 6.54
C THR A 117 17.44 2.12 7.00
N TYR A 118 17.34 3.18 6.20
CA TYR A 118 16.51 4.34 6.51
C TYR A 118 15.02 3.99 6.61
N LEU A 119 14.50 3.23 5.65
CA LEU A 119 13.14 2.69 5.67
C LEU A 119 12.83 1.99 6.99
N ILE A 120 13.73 1.13 7.45
CA ILE A 120 13.52 0.33 8.67
C ILE A 120 13.52 1.19 9.92
N GLU A 121 14.38 2.21 9.99
CA GLU A 121 14.33 3.19 11.07
C GLU A 121 12.96 3.87 11.14
N LYS A 122 12.40 4.28 10.00
CA LYS A 122 11.06 4.89 9.94
C LYS A 122 9.95 3.93 10.31
N ILE A 123 10.04 2.66 9.90
CA ILE A 123 9.05 1.64 10.29
C ILE A 123 9.10 1.40 11.79
N ASN A 124 10.30 1.19 12.35
CA ASN A 124 10.47 0.96 13.79
C ASN A 124 9.93 2.14 14.61
N ALA A 125 10.13 3.37 14.16
CA ALA A 125 9.52 4.55 14.79
C ALA A 125 7.98 4.53 14.72
N ALA A 126 7.41 4.10 13.58
CA ALA A 126 5.96 4.04 13.38
C ALA A 126 5.27 2.84 14.06
N LEU A 127 6.00 1.77 14.40
CA LEU A 127 5.44 0.62 15.13
C LEU A 127 4.85 1.02 16.50
N ASN A 128 5.40 2.07 17.12
CA ASN A 128 4.87 2.64 18.36
C ASN A 128 3.50 3.30 18.19
N PHE A 129 3.15 3.71 16.96
CA PHE A 129 1.91 4.40 16.61
C PHE A 129 1.00 3.57 15.70
N LYS A 130 1.12 2.24 15.75
CA LYS A 130 0.26 1.34 14.96
C LYS A 130 -1.22 1.56 15.27
N LYS A 131 -2.04 1.58 14.23
CA LYS A 131 -3.50 1.71 14.35
C LYS A 131 -4.15 0.38 14.00
N ALA A 132 -4.89 -0.20 14.93
CA ALA A 132 -5.80 -1.30 14.62
C ALA A 132 -6.99 -0.75 13.82
N VAL A 133 -7.16 -1.21 12.60
CA VAL A 133 -8.23 -0.74 11.71
C VAL A 133 -9.38 -1.75 11.65
N PHE A 134 -9.08 -3.02 11.93
CA PHE A 134 -10.09 -4.07 11.98
C PHE A 134 -9.76 -5.06 13.09
N ASN A 135 -10.78 -5.48 13.85
CA ASN A 135 -10.60 -6.20 15.11
C ASN A 135 -10.91 -7.72 15.05
N ARG A 136 -11.42 -8.23 13.93
CA ARG A 136 -11.63 -9.68 13.74
C ARG A 136 -10.41 -10.31 13.05
N PRO A 137 -10.08 -11.58 13.35
CA PRO A 137 -9.01 -12.31 12.68
C PRO A 137 -9.11 -12.31 11.16
N LEU A 138 -7.97 -12.12 10.50
CA LEU A 138 -7.83 -12.20 9.05
C LEU A 138 -6.57 -13.02 8.70
N ARG A 139 -6.62 -13.71 7.56
CA ARG A 139 -5.48 -14.46 7.01
C ARG A 139 -4.85 -13.73 5.83
N PHE A 140 -5.36 -13.94 4.64
CA PHE A 140 -4.75 -13.43 3.42
C PHE A 140 -5.24 -12.02 3.11
N LEU A 141 -4.36 -11.16 2.58
CA LEU A 141 -4.73 -9.89 1.97
C LEU A 141 -4.35 -9.98 0.49
N VAL A 142 -5.31 -9.66 -0.38
CA VAL A 142 -5.05 -9.56 -1.82
C VAL A 142 -5.57 -8.25 -2.37
N ARG A 143 -4.89 -7.76 -3.41
CA ARG A 143 -5.34 -6.59 -4.14
C ARG A 143 -6.59 -6.95 -4.94
N GLY A 144 -7.67 -6.23 -4.73
CA GLY A 144 -8.87 -6.28 -5.57
C GLY A 144 -8.84 -5.20 -6.67
N ASP A 145 -9.92 -5.12 -7.46
CA ASP A 145 -10.14 -3.99 -8.36
C ASP A 145 -10.51 -2.71 -7.62
N ASN A 146 -10.68 -1.62 -8.37
CA ASN A 146 -11.47 -0.46 -7.94
C ASN A 146 -11.03 0.08 -6.57
N ASN A 147 -9.71 0.11 -6.34
CA ASN A 147 -9.12 0.54 -5.07
C ASN A 147 -9.57 -0.30 -3.86
N MET A 148 -9.66 -1.63 -4.01
CA MET A 148 -10.05 -2.55 -2.94
C MET A 148 -8.90 -3.43 -2.44
N ILE A 149 -8.96 -3.80 -1.17
CA ILE A 149 -8.25 -4.96 -0.60
C ILE A 149 -9.29 -6.00 -0.20
N VAL A 150 -9.00 -7.27 -0.46
CA VAL A 150 -9.87 -8.37 -0.07
C VAL A 150 -9.13 -9.30 0.88
N SER A 151 -9.85 -9.75 1.90
CA SER A 151 -9.31 -10.65 2.91
C SER A 151 -10.25 -11.79 3.25
N THR A 152 -9.67 -12.92 3.66
CA THR A 152 -10.39 -14.08 4.19
C THR A 152 -10.40 -14.08 5.71
N SER A 153 -11.59 -14.13 6.30
CA SER A 153 -11.88 -14.66 7.64
C SER A 153 -12.14 -16.17 7.53
N LYS A 154 -12.19 -16.87 8.68
CA LYS A 154 -12.56 -18.30 8.75
C LYS A 154 -13.89 -18.63 8.06
N ASP A 155 -14.80 -17.67 7.92
CA ASP A 155 -16.17 -17.91 7.46
C ASP A 155 -16.66 -16.91 6.40
N LYS A 156 -15.86 -15.89 6.06
CA LYS A 156 -16.29 -14.77 5.21
C LYS A 156 -15.14 -14.22 4.37
N LEU A 157 -15.47 -13.67 3.20
CA LEU A 157 -14.62 -12.63 2.61
C LEU A 157 -15.01 -11.26 3.14
N ILE A 158 -14.01 -10.42 3.29
CA ILE A 158 -14.18 -9.03 3.74
C ILE A 158 -13.47 -8.15 2.72
N LYS A 159 -14.21 -7.17 2.18
CA LYS A 159 -13.67 -6.17 1.26
C LYS A 159 -13.44 -4.85 1.99
N PHE A 160 -12.27 -4.27 1.79
CA PHE A 160 -11.86 -2.99 2.34
C PHE A 160 -11.62 -1.98 1.24
N ASP A 161 -12.07 -0.74 1.41
CA ASP A 161 -11.59 0.39 0.60
C ASP A 161 -10.10 0.58 0.91
N ARG A 162 -9.23 0.53 -0.09
CA ARG A 162 -7.78 0.59 0.09
C ARG A 162 -7.28 1.95 0.56
N SER A 163 -8.00 3.03 0.24
CA SER A 163 -7.62 4.39 0.64
C SER A 163 -8.00 4.72 2.08
N LYS A 164 -9.15 4.22 2.54
CA LYS A 164 -9.68 4.47 3.89
C LYS A 164 -9.42 3.32 4.86
N LEU A 165 -9.16 2.12 4.33
CA LEU A 165 -9.09 0.84 5.03
C LEU A 165 -10.37 0.52 5.83
N GLU A 166 -11.51 0.98 5.32
CA GLU A 166 -12.83 0.74 5.89
C GLU A 166 -13.51 -0.45 5.18
N VAL A 167 -14.29 -1.23 5.93
CA VAL A 167 -15.06 -2.34 5.37
C VAL A 167 -16.14 -1.79 4.43
N VAL A 168 -16.14 -2.27 3.19
CA VAL A 168 -17.15 -1.93 2.18
C VAL A 168 -18.23 -3.00 2.12
N ASN A 169 -17.85 -4.29 2.19
CA ASN A 169 -18.79 -5.41 2.08
C ASN A 169 -18.22 -6.70 2.72
N GLU A 170 -19.11 -7.58 3.18
CA GLU A 170 -18.82 -8.92 3.71
C GLU A 170 -19.73 -9.98 3.07
N PRO A 171 -19.47 -10.34 1.80
CA PRO A 171 -20.29 -11.32 1.10
C PRO A 171 -20.25 -12.69 1.80
N SER A 172 -21.42 -13.30 1.93
CA SER A 172 -21.54 -14.68 2.42
C SER A 172 -21.17 -15.62 1.29
N ILE A 173 -20.01 -16.24 1.42
CA ILE A 173 -19.49 -17.23 0.48
C ILE A 173 -18.90 -18.39 1.29
N PRO A 174 -18.65 -19.55 0.66
CA PRO A 174 -18.04 -20.66 1.35
C PRO A 174 -16.71 -20.27 2.00
N GLU A 175 -16.47 -20.80 3.21
CA GLU A 175 -15.17 -20.73 3.85
C GLU A 175 -14.06 -21.07 2.84
N SER A 176 -12.99 -20.30 2.87
CA SER A 176 -11.88 -20.43 1.92
C SER A 176 -10.58 -20.33 2.70
N THR A 177 -9.64 -21.23 2.42
CA THR A 177 -8.33 -21.21 3.06
C THR A 177 -7.44 -20.15 2.43
N THR A 178 -7.63 -19.85 1.15
CA THR A 178 -6.85 -18.86 0.41
C THR A 178 -7.71 -18.16 -0.65
N VAL A 179 -7.28 -16.97 -1.05
CA VAL A 179 -7.96 -16.15 -2.05
C VAL A 179 -6.94 -15.58 -3.03
N GLY A 180 -7.33 -15.54 -4.31
CA GLY A 180 -6.70 -14.76 -5.35
C GLY A 180 -7.73 -13.84 -6.02
N TYR A 181 -7.26 -12.71 -6.55
CA TYR A 181 -8.07 -11.84 -7.41
C TYR A 181 -7.30 -11.55 -8.70
N TYR A 182 -7.97 -11.71 -9.84
CA TYR A 182 -7.41 -11.42 -11.15
C TYR A 182 -8.53 -11.14 -12.15
N ASP A 183 -8.37 -10.07 -12.95
CA ASP A 183 -9.23 -9.74 -14.10
C ASP A 183 -10.75 -9.86 -13.81
N LYS A 184 -11.21 -9.27 -12.71
CA LYS A 184 -12.63 -9.28 -12.25
C LYS A 184 -13.14 -10.59 -11.69
N TYR A 185 -12.26 -11.55 -11.42
CA TYR A 185 -12.62 -12.82 -10.81
C TYR A 185 -11.93 -13.04 -9.48
N TYR A 186 -12.67 -13.64 -8.54
CA TYR A 186 -12.13 -14.15 -7.28
C TYR A 186 -11.93 -15.66 -7.38
N TYR A 187 -10.74 -16.11 -7.02
CA TYR A 187 -10.33 -17.51 -7.01
C TYR A 187 -10.20 -17.96 -5.57
N LEU A 188 -11.12 -18.82 -5.13
CA LEU A 188 -11.26 -19.21 -3.74
C LEU A 188 -10.87 -20.67 -3.56
N GLY A 189 -9.78 -20.90 -2.84
CA GLY A 189 -9.26 -22.23 -2.59
C GLY A 189 -9.79 -22.82 -1.29
N LYS A 190 -10.34 -24.04 -1.34
CA LYS A 190 -10.63 -24.90 -0.18
C LYS A 190 -10.84 -26.36 -0.64
N ASP A 191 -10.41 -27.32 0.19
CA ASP A 191 -10.63 -28.77 0.00
C ASP A 191 -10.28 -29.23 -1.42
N ASN A 192 -9.02 -29.04 -1.83
CA ASN A 192 -8.50 -29.44 -3.14
C ASN A 192 -9.25 -28.82 -4.34
N THR A 193 -10.01 -27.74 -4.15
CA THR A 193 -10.83 -27.15 -5.20
C THR A 193 -10.64 -25.63 -5.22
N ILE A 194 -10.47 -25.07 -6.42
CA ILE A 194 -10.59 -23.63 -6.64
C ILE A 194 -11.97 -23.34 -7.20
N ARG A 195 -12.72 -22.48 -6.50
CA ARG A 195 -14.02 -21.98 -6.94
C ARG A 195 -13.85 -20.56 -7.45
N VAL A 196 -14.33 -20.29 -8.65
CA VAL A 196 -14.21 -19.00 -9.31
C VAL A 196 -15.53 -18.26 -9.20
N TYR A 197 -15.48 -17.01 -8.73
CA TYR A 197 -16.63 -16.13 -8.60
C TYR A 197 -16.42 -14.85 -9.39
N ASN A 198 -17.50 -14.22 -9.84
CA ASN A 198 -17.44 -12.89 -10.42
C ASN A 198 -17.05 -11.83 -9.36
N GLU A 199 -16.72 -10.63 -9.82
CA GLU A 199 -16.31 -9.50 -8.98
C GLU A 199 -17.35 -9.15 -7.90
N ALA A 200 -18.64 -9.29 -8.25
CA ALA A 200 -19.73 -9.05 -7.32
C ALA A 200 -19.81 -10.09 -6.19
N LEU A 201 -19.13 -11.23 -6.32
CA LEU A 201 -19.21 -12.39 -5.41
C LEU A 201 -20.63 -12.92 -5.22
N ILE A 202 -21.47 -12.76 -6.25
CA ILE A 202 -22.88 -13.18 -6.22
C ILE A 202 -23.05 -14.57 -6.82
N SER A 203 -22.25 -14.92 -7.83
CA SER A 203 -22.39 -16.17 -8.57
C SER A 203 -21.06 -16.88 -8.75
N LYS A 204 -21.06 -18.18 -8.47
CA LYS A 204 -19.98 -19.10 -8.85
C LYS A 204 -20.01 -19.26 -10.36
N ILE A 205 -18.90 -18.92 -11.02
CA ILE A 205 -18.72 -19.05 -12.47
C ILE A 205 -18.31 -20.47 -12.83
N THR A 206 -17.33 -21.02 -12.11
CA THR A 206 -16.84 -22.39 -12.31
C THR A 206 -16.13 -22.89 -11.05
N GLU A 207 -15.75 -24.16 -11.05
CA GLU A 207 -14.81 -24.73 -10.09
C GLU A 207 -13.97 -25.82 -10.74
N PHE A 208 -12.76 -26.02 -10.25
CA PHE A 208 -11.85 -27.03 -10.78
C PHE A 208 -10.95 -27.60 -9.68
N PRO A 209 -10.56 -28.88 -9.81
CA PRO A 209 -9.75 -29.54 -8.81
C PRO A 209 -8.28 -29.09 -8.88
N VAL A 210 -7.62 -29.12 -7.72
CA VAL A 210 -6.18 -28.98 -7.53
C VAL A 210 -5.69 -30.19 -6.76
N ARG A 211 -4.45 -30.62 -7.03
CA ARG A 211 -3.85 -31.73 -6.31
C ARG A 211 -3.42 -31.26 -4.92
N ASN A 212 -4.11 -31.72 -3.88
CA ASN A 212 -3.80 -31.46 -2.47
C ASN A 212 -4.23 -30.08 -1.93
N ASP A 213 -4.21 -29.95 -0.60
CA ASP A 213 -4.88 -28.89 0.13
C ASP A 213 -4.26 -27.54 -0.22
N LEU A 214 -5.11 -26.62 -0.65
CA LEU A 214 -4.72 -25.31 -1.16
C LEU A 214 -4.27 -24.38 -0.04
N THR A 215 -3.12 -23.78 -0.24
CA THR A 215 -2.48 -22.91 0.75
C THR A 215 -2.25 -21.50 0.23
N ALA A 216 -2.01 -21.32 -1.07
CA ALA A 216 -1.74 -20.02 -1.68
C ALA A 216 -2.21 -19.94 -3.13
N ILE A 217 -2.69 -18.77 -3.54
CA ILE A 217 -3.00 -18.44 -4.93
C ILE A 217 -2.32 -17.10 -5.28
N ARG A 218 -1.56 -17.07 -6.38
CA ARG A 218 -0.91 -15.87 -6.92
C ARG A 218 -0.94 -15.92 -8.45
N PHE A 219 -0.96 -14.76 -9.11
CA PHE A 219 -1.05 -14.66 -10.57
C PHE A 219 0.28 -14.14 -11.10
N LEU A 220 0.98 -14.97 -11.87
CA LEU A 220 2.27 -14.59 -12.46
C LEU A 220 2.08 -13.59 -13.60
N ASN A 221 1.10 -13.86 -14.45
CA ASN A 221 0.79 -13.09 -15.65
C ASN A 221 -0.63 -13.44 -16.12
N ASP A 222 -0.98 -12.97 -17.32
CA ASP A 222 -2.31 -13.16 -17.90
C ASP A 222 -2.64 -14.60 -18.33
N LYS A 223 -1.67 -15.51 -18.26
CA LYS A 223 -1.80 -16.90 -18.73
C LYS A 223 -1.55 -17.92 -17.62
N GLU A 224 -0.81 -17.54 -16.57
CA GLU A 224 -0.33 -18.45 -15.54
C GLU A 224 -0.69 -17.97 -14.13
N MET A 225 -1.34 -18.87 -13.39
CA MET A 225 -1.65 -18.73 -11.97
C MET A 225 -0.82 -19.75 -11.20
N LEU A 226 -0.07 -19.29 -10.20
CA LEU A 226 0.63 -20.15 -9.24
C LEU A 226 -0.29 -20.54 -8.10
N VAL A 227 -0.23 -21.82 -7.76
CA VAL A 227 -0.98 -22.41 -6.68
C VAL A 227 -0.06 -23.19 -5.78
N GLY A 228 -0.02 -22.81 -4.50
CA GLY A 228 0.69 -23.54 -3.46
C GLY A 228 -0.20 -24.58 -2.80
N THR A 229 0.41 -25.69 -2.39
CA THR A 229 -0.28 -26.78 -1.72
C THR A 229 0.42 -27.18 -0.42
N ALA A 230 -0.30 -27.90 0.43
CA ALA A 230 0.21 -28.30 1.74
C ALA A 230 1.31 -29.36 1.68
N LEU A 231 1.30 -30.24 0.67
CA LEU A 231 2.20 -31.39 0.62
C LEU A 231 2.89 -31.64 -0.72
N LEU A 232 2.34 -31.16 -1.83
CA LEU A 232 2.84 -31.48 -3.18
C LEU A 232 3.62 -30.34 -3.82
N GLY A 233 3.87 -29.26 -3.08
CA GLY A 233 4.56 -28.08 -3.57
C GLY A 233 3.66 -27.17 -4.40
N GLY A 234 4.20 -26.58 -5.46
CA GLY A 234 3.54 -25.54 -6.26
C GLY A 234 3.22 -25.98 -7.67
N PHE A 235 2.04 -25.61 -8.17
CA PHE A 235 1.52 -25.93 -9.49
C PHE A 235 1.22 -24.66 -10.29
N ILE A 236 1.32 -24.77 -11.61
CA ILE A 236 0.83 -23.75 -12.54
C ILE A 236 -0.56 -24.16 -13.00
N CYS A 237 -1.46 -23.19 -12.98
CA CYS A 237 -2.78 -23.27 -13.57
C CYS A 237 -2.86 -22.29 -14.74
N GLU A 238 -3.49 -22.73 -15.82
CA GLU A 238 -3.50 -22.00 -17.09
C GLU A 238 -4.86 -21.35 -17.34
N LYS A 239 -4.83 -20.17 -17.96
CA LYS A 239 -6.04 -19.47 -18.41
C LYS A 239 -6.53 -20.13 -19.70
N GLN A 240 -7.78 -20.60 -19.69
CA GLN A 240 -8.48 -21.04 -20.89
C GLN A 240 -9.62 -20.07 -21.16
N GLN A 241 -9.63 -19.47 -22.36
CA GLN A 241 -10.53 -18.37 -22.70
C GLN A 241 -10.33 -17.18 -21.74
N GLU A 242 -11.34 -16.83 -20.93
CA GLU A 242 -11.32 -15.67 -20.03
C GLU A 242 -10.97 -16.01 -18.59
N ILE A 243 -10.87 -17.29 -18.21
CA ILE A 243 -10.69 -17.70 -16.81
C ILE A 243 -9.66 -18.82 -16.65
N PHE A 244 -8.92 -18.79 -15.54
CA PHE A 244 -8.16 -19.95 -15.07
C PHE A 244 -9.12 -21.06 -14.65
N ASN A 245 -8.94 -22.26 -15.21
CA ASN A 245 -9.89 -23.37 -15.00
C ASN A 245 -9.24 -24.76 -14.90
N SER A 246 -7.90 -24.85 -14.99
CA SER A 246 -7.20 -26.13 -14.94
C SER A 246 -5.75 -25.94 -14.51
N CYS A 247 -5.19 -26.95 -13.85
CA CYS A 247 -3.80 -26.96 -13.39
C CYS A 247 -3.00 -28.09 -14.04
N ILE A 248 -1.73 -27.80 -14.33
CA ILE A 248 -0.77 -28.78 -14.84
C ILE A 248 -0.56 -29.84 -13.76
N ASN A 249 -0.49 -31.11 -14.18
CA ASN A 249 -0.41 -32.24 -13.25
C ASN A 249 0.94 -32.38 -12.54
N THR A 250 1.99 -31.74 -13.07
CA THR A 250 3.35 -31.80 -12.54
C THR A 250 3.65 -30.54 -11.74
N PRO A 251 4.12 -30.64 -10.49
CA PRO A 251 4.50 -29.48 -9.71
C PRO A 251 5.72 -28.79 -10.32
N VAL A 252 5.63 -27.47 -10.47
CA VAL A 252 6.74 -26.60 -10.90
C VAL A 252 7.69 -26.25 -9.74
N VAL A 253 7.18 -26.31 -8.52
CA VAL A 253 7.94 -26.17 -7.28
C VAL A 253 7.86 -27.52 -6.58
N PRO A 254 8.75 -28.49 -6.89
CA PRO A 254 8.73 -29.80 -6.26
C PRO A 254 9.18 -29.69 -4.81
N ALA A 255 8.28 -29.96 -3.86
CA ALA A 255 8.62 -29.91 -2.46
C ALA A 255 7.71 -30.81 -1.61
N THR A 256 8.30 -31.39 -0.57
CA THR A 256 7.59 -31.90 0.59
C THR A 256 7.47 -30.76 1.61
N GLY A 257 6.28 -30.20 1.76
CA GLY A 257 6.02 -29.14 2.73
C GLY A 257 5.00 -28.12 2.26
N GLN A 258 4.54 -27.33 3.22
CA GLN A 258 3.40 -26.42 3.06
C GLN A 258 3.86 -25.14 2.34
N LEU A 259 3.66 -25.05 1.03
CA LEU A 259 4.09 -23.92 0.21
C LEU A 259 3.07 -22.77 0.34
N HIS A 260 3.41 -21.70 1.05
CA HIS A 260 2.45 -20.65 1.45
C HIS A 260 2.68 -19.31 0.76
N ALA A 261 3.90 -19.07 0.28
CA ALA A 261 4.30 -17.74 -0.13
C ALA A 261 4.88 -17.76 -1.53
N PHE A 262 4.43 -16.82 -2.37
CA PHE A 262 5.10 -16.50 -3.62
C PHE A 262 5.31 -14.99 -3.72
N GLY A 263 6.55 -14.59 -4.01
CA GLY A 263 6.93 -13.22 -4.34
C GLY A 263 7.25 -13.11 -5.81
N ILE A 264 6.40 -12.45 -6.58
CA ILE A 264 6.58 -12.34 -8.04
C ILE A 264 7.53 -11.18 -8.31
N VAL A 265 8.63 -11.46 -9.01
CA VAL A 265 9.61 -10.44 -9.41
C VAL A 265 9.23 -9.86 -10.78
N ASP A 266 8.90 -10.77 -11.71
CA ASP A 266 8.43 -10.52 -13.07
C ASP A 266 7.75 -11.78 -13.65
N GLU A 267 7.38 -11.76 -14.93
CA GLU A 267 6.70 -12.86 -15.62
C GLU A 267 7.54 -14.15 -15.77
N ASN A 268 8.85 -14.06 -15.56
CA ASN A 268 9.81 -15.15 -15.73
C ASN A 268 10.53 -15.52 -14.44
N THR A 269 10.25 -14.82 -13.33
CA THR A 269 10.99 -14.96 -12.08
C THR A 269 10.08 -14.77 -10.86
N PHE A 270 10.12 -15.73 -9.93
CA PHE A 270 9.46 -15.59 -8.63
C PHE A 270 10.22 -16.29 -7.51
N TYR A 271 9.98 -15.86 -6.28
CA TYR A 271 10.43 -16.52 -5.05
C TYR A 271 9.31 -17.39 -4.47
N ALA A 272 9.69 -18.55 -3.93
CA ALA A 272 8.81 -19.47 -3.22
C ALA A 272 9.24 -19.60 -1.75
N GLY A 273 8.27 -19.64 -0.82
CA GLY A 273 8.50 -19.79 0.61
C GLY A 273 7.58 -20.82 1.27
N TRP A 274 8.09 -21.53 2.26
CA TRP A 274 7.42 -22.65 2.93
C TRP A 274 7.06 -22.33 4.37
N TYR A 275 5.82 -22.62 4.77
CA TYR A 275 5.33 -22.43 6.14
C TYR A 275 5.76 -23.57 7.08
N ALA A 276 6.02 -24.75 6.53
CA ALA A 276 6.52 -25.90 7.27
C ALA A 276 7.79 -26.43 6.58
N ASN A 277 8.79 -26.84 7.38
CA ASN A 277 10.06 -27.47 6.97
C ASN A 277 11.29 -26.57 6.76
N ASN A 278 11.39 -25.41 7.44
CA ASN A 278 12.59 -24.56 7.55
C ASN A 278 13.49 -24.62 6.30
N ARG A 279 12.94 -24.14 5.18
CA ARG A 279 13.54 -24.22 3.85
C ARG A 279 13.91 -22.82 3.36
N ASN A 280 15.00 -22.76 2.61
CA ASN A 280 15.42 -21.57 1.88
C ASN A 280 14.29 -20.97 1.05
N LEU A 281 14.31 -19.65 0.84
CA LEU A 281 13.45 -19.03 -0.17
C LEU A 281 14.02 -19.37 -1.55
N GLY A 282 13.35 -20.29 -2.25
CA GLY A 282 13.78 -20.78 -3.54
C GLY A 282 13.46 -19.75 -4.62
N LEU A 283 14.46 -19.38 -5.42
CA LEU A 283 14.26 -18.57 -6.62
C LEU A 283 13.90 -19.49 -7.78
N TYR A 284 12.78 -19.23 -8.46
CA TYR A 284 12.35 -19.98 -9.63
C TYR A 284 12.39 -19.08 -10.86
N THR A 285 12.98 -19.60 -11.93
CA THR A 285 13.15 -18.89 -13.21
C THR A 285 12.65 -19.74 -14.36
N LYS A 286 12.07 -19.10 -15.38
CA LYS A 286 11.75 -19.78 -16.64
C LYS A 286 13.01 -20.00 -17.45
N ASP A 287 13.19 -21.24 -17.93
CA ASP A 287 14.21 -21.56 -18.90
C ASP A 287 13.77 -21.24 -20.34
N GLN A 288 14.66 -21.46 -21.30
CA GLN A 288 14.40 -21.20 -22.72
C GLN A 288 13.25 -22.03 -23.31
N ASN A 289 12.84 -23.11 -22.63
CA ASN A 289 11.72 -23.96 -23.02
C ASN A 289 10.41 -23.56 -22.31
N ASN A 290 10.37 -22.37 -21.72
CA ASN A 290 9.23 -21.88 -20.93
C ASN A 290 8.88 -22.81 -19.75
N SER A 291 9.86 -23.54 -19.22
CA SER A 291 9.71 -24.42 -18.07
C SER A 291 10.31 -23.78 -16.82
N TRP A 292 9.60 -23.86 -15.70
CA TRP A 292 10.07 -23.34 -14.42
C TRP A 292 11.12 -24.25 -13.80
N LYS A 293 12.23 -23.66 -13.35
CA LYS A 293 13.31 -24.35 -12.63
C LYS A 293 13.78 -23.53 -11.44
N GLU A 294 14.13 -24.22 -10.36
CA GLU A 294 14.81 -23.62 -9.22
C GLU A 294 16.22 -23.19 -9.64
N SER A 295 16.54 -21.93 -9.36
CA SER A 295 17.84 -21.33 -9.60
C SER A 295 18.73 -21.52 -8.36
N THR A 296 19.91 -22.09 -8.57
CA THR A 296 20.92 -22.22 -7.52
C THR A 296 21.56 -20.88 -7.17
N SER A 297 21.68 -19.96 -8.14
CA SER A 297 22.09 -18.58 -7.91
C SER A 297 20.90 -17.73 -7.47
N GLY A 298 21.03 -16.98 -6.37
CA GLY A 298 19.99 -16.04 -5.90
C GLY A 298 18.91 -16.64 -5.00
N THR A 299 18.96 -17.96 -4.74
CA THR A 299 18.21 -18.58 -3.64
C THR A 299 18.71 -18.02 -2.31
N ILE A 300 17.78 -17.60 -1.45
CA ILE A 300 18.12 -16.99 -0.17
C ILE A 300 18.16 -18.09 0.88
N THR A 301 19.33 -18.29 1.46
CA THR A 301 19.53 -19.24 2.56
C THR A 301 18.89 -18.70 3.84
N GLN A 302 17.61 -19.01 4.00
CA GLN A 302 16.81 -18.68 5.16
C GLN A 302 16.13 -19.96 5.63
N ASN A 303 16.63 -20.57 6.70
CA ASN A 303 16.08 -21.82 7.24
C ASN A 303 14.92 -21.53 8.21
N GLU A 304 13.92 -20.77 7.76
CA GLU A 304 12.78 -20.33 8.58
C GLU A 304 11.45 -20.48 7.84
N ALA A 305 10.39 -20.70 8.59
CA ALA A 305 9.03 -20.75 8.06
C ALA A 305 8.61 -19.39 7.50
N THR A 306 8.09 -19.36 6.27
CA THR A 306 7.61 -18.15 5.59
C THR A 306 6.13 -18.27 5.24
N SER A 307 5.30 -17.34 5.75
CA SER A 307 3.85 -17.32 5.47
C SER A 307 3.48 -16.45 4.27
N ASP A 308 4.30 -15.45 3.95
CA ASP A 308 4.05 -14.54 2.83
C ASP A 308 5.36 -13.91 2.33
N ILE A 309 5.37 -13.55 1.05
CA ILE A 309 6.47 -12.83 0.42
C ILE A 309 5.89 -11.67 -0.39
N VAL A 310 6.43 -10.47 -0.16
CA VAL A 310 6.11 -9.28 -0.95
C VAL A 310 7.39 -8.77 -1.60
N ILE A 311 7.29 -8.42 -2.89
CA ILE A 311 8.35 -7.70 -3.61
C ILE A 311 7.88 -6.26 -3.79
N ASP A 312 8.66 -5.29 -3.32
CA ASP A 312 8.31 -3.88 -3.47
C ASP A 312 8.91 -3.24 -4.73
N ASP A 313 8.62 -1.95 -4.93
CA ASP A 313 9.08 -1.18 -6.09
C ASP A 313 10.62 -1.03 -6.15
N CYS A 314 11.29 -1.12 -5.01
CA CYS A 314 12.76 -1.15 -4.91
C CYS A 314 13.34 -2.57 -5.09
N LYS A 315 12.49 -3.54 -5.47
CA LYS A 315 12.83 -4.94 -5.66
C LYS A 315 13.38 -5.62 -4.41
N ARG A 316 13.04 -5.11 -3.22
CA ARG A 316 13.36 -5.74 -1.95
C ARG A 316 12.42 -6.91 -1.71
N ILE A 317 12.94 -7.99 -1.16
CA ILE A 317 12.17 -9.19 -0.84
C ILE A 317 11.80 -9.13 0.64
N TRP A 318 10.50 -9.07 0.91
CA TRP A 318 9.94 -9.03 2.26
C TRP A 318 9.36 -10.39 2.60
N ALA A 319 10.03 -11.15 3.47
CA ALA A 319 9.58 -12.46 3.92
C ALA A 319 8.96 -12.37 5.32
N VAL A 320 7.69 -12.76 5.45
CA VAL A 320 6.97 -12.79 6.73
C VAL A 320 7.26 -14.10 7.44
N ILE A 321 7.83 -14.00 8.65
CA ILE A 321 8.27 -15.11 9.50
C ILE A 321 7.33 -15.19 10.72
N PRO A 322 6.20 -15.92 10.58
CA PRO A 322 5.10 -15.86 11.54
C PRO A 322 5.49 -16.42 12.90
N GLU A 323 6.28 -17.50 12.95
CA GLU A 323 6.67 -18.15 14.20
C GLU A 323 7.60 -17.29 15.06
N GLU A 324 8.32 -16.36 14.44
CA GLU A 324 9.22 -15.45 15.15
C GLU A 324 8.63 -14.04 15.35
N ASN A 325 7.41 -13.78 14.86
CA ASN A 325 6.81 -12.46 14.77
C ASN A 325 7.71 -11.46 14.04
N LYS A 326 8.39 -11.89 12.97
CA LYS A 326 9.38 -11.07 12.25
C LYS A 326 9.02 -10.89 10.80
N ILE A 327 9.54 -9.82 10.22
CA ILE A 327 9.65 -9.65 8.78
C ILE A 327 11.12 -9.46 8.45
N PHE A 328 11.62 -10.27 7.52
CA PHE A 328 12.97 -10.15 6.99
C PHE A 328 12.94 -9.44 5.65
N ILE A 329 13.86 -8.51 5.46
CA ILE A 329 13.97 -7.68 4.27
C ILE A 329 15.33 -7.93 3.64
N TYR A 330 15.31 -8.49 2.44
CA TYR A 330 16.51 -8.78 1.66
C TYR A 330 16.63 -7.78 0.52
N ASP A 331 17.75 -7.07 0.48
CA ASP A 331 18.16 -6.32 -0.69
C ASP A 331 18.71 -7.31 -1.73
N GLN A 332 18.48 -7.07 -3.02
CA GLN A 332 18.89 -8.00 -4.10
C GLN A 332 20.38 -8.40 -4.08
N ASN A 333 21.22 -7.58 -3.44
CA ASN A 333 22.68 -7.77 -3.38
C ASN A 333 23.22 -8.13 -1.99
N LYS A 334 22.36 -8.30 -0.97
CA LYS A 334 22.80 -8.57 0.40
C LYS A 334 22.42 -9.99 0.84
N THR A 335 23.38 -10.67 1.44
CA THR A 335 23.20 -12.01 2.01
C THR A 335 22.52 -11.99 3.39
N HIS A 336 22.59 -10.88 4.10
CA HIS A 336 22.02 -10.74 5.44
C HIS A 336 20.75 -9.88 5.38
N PRO A 337 19.62 -10.39 5.89
CA PRO A 337 18.40 -9.61 5.93
C PRO A 337 18.48 -8.54 7.00
N HIS A 338 17.82 -7.43 6.74
CA HIS A 338 17.37 -6.57 7.81
C HIS A 338 16.12 -7.16 8.47
N LYS A 339 15.89 -6.85 9.75
CA LYS A 339 14.85 -7.50 10.56
C LYS A 339 13.94 -6.47 11.22
N ILE A 340 12.63 -6.71 11.14
CA ILE A 340 11.61 -5.97 11.87
C ILE A 340 10.88 -6.95 12.77
N THR A 341 10.77 -6.64 14.06
CA THR A 341 10.10 -7.47 15.05
C THR A 341 8.76 -6.86 15.44
N PHE A 342 7.74 -7.70 15.51
CA PHE A 342 6.39 -7.34 15.91
C PHE A 342 6.03 -7.99 17.24
N ASP A 343 5.04 -7.41 17.94
CA ASP A 343 4.53 -7.92 19.21
C ASP A 343 3.49 -9.06 19.04
N SER A 344 3.31 -9.52 17.81
CA SER A 344 2.28 -10.50 17.44
C SER A 344 2.56 -11.18 16.10
N LYS A 345 1.97 -12.37 15.94
CA LYS A 345 2.11 -13.22 14.77
C LYS A 345 1.42 -12.57 13.58
N ILE A 346 2.22 -12.00 12.68
CA ILE A 346 1.76 -11.53 11.38
C ILE A 346 1.66 -12.71 10.45
N PHE A 347 0.55 -12.79 9.72
CA PHE A 347 0.35 -13.83 8.72
C PHE A 347 0.64 -13.35 7.29
N ASN A 348 0.20 -12.13 6.95
CA ASN A 348 0.34 -11.57 5.61
C ASN A 348 0.75 -10.09 5.66
N LEU A 349 1.46 -9.64 4.64
CA LEU A 349 1.90 -8.25 4.48
C LEU A 349 1.34 -7.70 3.17
N PHE A 350 0.84 -6.47 3.21
CA PHE A 350 0.45 -5.72 2.03
C PHE A 350 1.06 -4.33 2.08
N ILE A 351 1.74 -3.93 1.00
CA ILE A 351 2.43 -2.63 0.89
C ILE A 351 1.61 -1.73 -0.04
N LEU A 352 1.21 -0.57 0.45
CA LEU A 352 0.49 0.45 -0.33
C LEU A 352 1.44 1.43 -1.02
N ASP A 353 0.87 2.27 -1.90
CA ASP A 353 1.57 3.18 -2.83
C ASP A 353 2.52 4.21 -2.15
N ASN A 354 2.50 4.36 -0.82
CA ASN A 354 3.38 5.24 -0.02
C ASN A 354 4.17 4.47 1.07
N TYR A 355 4.48 3.19 0.86
CA TYR A 355 5.05 2.31 1.91
C TYR A 355 4.20 2.26 3.18
N THR A 356 2.91 2.53 3.07
CA THR A 356 1.97 2.26 4.15
C THR A 356 1.77 0.75 4.22
N PHE A 357 2.09 0.16 5.36
CA PHE A 357 2.01 -1.28 5.57
C PHE A 357 0.67 -1.65 6.18
N VAL A 358 0.05 -2.67 5.60
CA VAL A 358 -1.14 -3.32 6.13
C VAL A 358 -0.76 -4.75 6.46
N THR A 359 -0.89 -5.13 7.72
CA THR A 359 -0.56 -6.48 8.20
C THR A 359 -1.83 -7.19 8.67
N SER A 360 -1.92 -8.48 8.39
CA SER A 360 -3.00 -9.32 8.92
C SER A 360 -2.56 -10.18 10.10
N HIS A 361 -3.50 -10.46 10.99
CA HIS A 361 -3.28 -11.25 12.21
C HIS A 361 -4.41 -12.26 12.41
N GLU A 362 -4.06 -13.49 12.76
CA GLU A 362 -5.04 -14.57 12.97
C GLU A 362 -5.63 -14.62 14.40
N THR A 363 -5.02 -13.93 15.36
CA THR A 363 -5.34 -14.08 16.80
C THR A 363 -5.55 -12.76 17.55
N LYS A 364 -5.28 -11.63 16.90
CA LYS A 364 -5.35 -10.26 17.43
C LYS A 364 -6.20 -9.40 16.47
N PRO A 365 -6.32 -8.05 16.64
CA PRO A 365 -6.96 -7.23 15.62
C PRO A 365 -6.40 -7.54 14.24
N GLY A 366 -7.26 -8.08 13.36
CA GLY A 366 -6.82 -8.77 12.16
C GLY A 366 -6.35 -7.85 11.04
N LEU A 367 -6.46 -6.53 11.18
CA LEU A 367 -5.82 -5.59 10.26
C LEU A 367 -5.18 -4.43 11.04
N ASN A 368 -3.85 -4.35 10.95
CA ASN A 368 -3.07 -3.26 11.53
C ASN A 368 -2.45 -2.42 10.42
N LEU A 369 -2.51 -1.10 10.60
CA LEU A 369 -1.94 -0.10 9.73
C LEU A 369 -0.68 0.49 10.36
N ILE A 370 0.40 0.52 9.59
CA ILE A 370 1.67 1.16 9.96
C ILE A 370 2.04 2.14 8.85
N GLN A 371 2.06 3.42 9.20
CA GLN A 371 2.39 4.51 8.28
C GLN A 371 3.76 5.08 8.67
N PRO A 372 4.86 4.57 8.09
CA PRO A 372 6.15 5.22 8.27
C PRO A 372 6.09 6.64 7.69
N SER A 373 6.77 7.59 8.34
CA SER A 373 6.94 8.93 7.79
C SER A 373 8.00 8.89 6.68
N LEU A 374 7.60 8.40 5.50
CA LEU A 374 8.42 8.33 4.28
C LEU A 374 7.81 9.24 3.21
N ASN A 375 8.63 10.15 2.69
CA ASN A 375 8.24 11.05 1.60
C ASN A 375 8.71 10.47 0.26
N CYS A 376 8.15 9.33 -0.14
CA CYS A 376 8.51 8.67 -1.39
C CYS A 376 7.53 9.02 -2.51
N ARG A 377 8.05 9.49 -3.65
CA ARG A 377 7.27 9.54 -4.89
C ARG A 377 7.27 8.16 -5.54
N LYS A 378 6.08 7.63 -5.82
CA LYS A 378 5.95 6.44 -6.68
C LYS A 378 6.61 6.73 -8.05
N PRO A 379 7.39 5.80 -8.63
CA PRO A 379 7.79 5.93 -10.03
C PRO A 379 6.50 6.00 -10.87
N ARG A 380 6.44 6.95 -11.81
CA ARG A 380 5.35 7.00 -12.79
C ARG A 380 5.36 5.76 -13.66
#